data_AF-A0AA92NVK6-F1
#
_entry.id   AF-A0AA92NVK6-F1
#
_cell.length_a   1.000
_cell.length_b   1.000
_cell.length_c   1.000
_cell.angle_alpha   90.00
_cell.angle_beta   90.00
_cell.angle_gamma   90.00
#
_symmetry.space_group_name_H-M   'P 1'
#
loop_
_entity.id
_entity.type
_entity.pdbx_description
1 polymer ?
#
loop_
_entity_poly.entity_id
_entity_poly.type
_entity_poly.pdbx_seq_one_letter_code
_entity_poly.pdbx_strand_id
1 'polypeptide(L)'
;MNNYILSFTKKFDYLFVQKEISNIIYLHDEDDNERLDHVLFLEKDNGDVIGLYIRGMNPLISMNRIYDLDDFNLFASYEGLIECKENIKLKIEYVGLFFSTQYNELFGLYLANNDASSSIFILFLQDEIYVEKDWSIYEARRMLEKRFSTEGFITYEKKCETDWKQVNF
;
A
#
# COMPACT_ATOMS: atom_id res chain seq x y z
N MET A 1 19.99 -4.33 -6.93
CA MET A 1 18.93 -4.36 -5.90
C MET A 1 19.53 -4.92 -4.62
N ASN A 2 19.35 -4.25 -3.47
CA ASN A 2 19.88 -4.76 -2.21
C ASN A 2 19.01 -5.91 -1.66
N ASN A 3 19.51 -6.63 -0.64
CA ASN A 3 18.82 -7.80 -0.07
C ASN A 3 17.45 -7.46 0.55
N TYR A 4 17.31 -6.26 1.12
CA TYR A 4 16.04 -5.79 1.67
C TYR A 4 14.99 -5.64 0.57
N ILE A 5 15.29 -4.87 -0.48
CA ILE A 5 14.38 -4.63 -1.61
C ILE A 5 14.08 -5.95 -2.35
N LEU A 6 15.04 -6.87 -2.45
CA LEU A 6 14.80 -8.21 -3.00
C LEU A 6 13.82 -9.02 -2.15
N SER A 7 13.97 -9.01 -0.83
CA SER A 7 13.03 -9.69 0.07
C SER A 7 11.65 -9.05 0.00
N PHE A 8 11.61 -7.73 -0.09
CA PHE A 8 10.39 -6.94 -0.14
C PHE A 8 9.60 -7.19 -1.42
N THR A 9 10.27 -7.16 -2.58
CA THR A 9 9.66 -7.44 -3.89
C THR A 9 9.09 -8.86 -3.98
N LYS A 10 9.76 -9.86 -3.39
CA LYS A 10 9.20 -11.23 -3.27
C LYS A 10 7.93 -11.28 -2.44
N LYS A 11 7.89 -10.56 -1.31
CA LYS A 11 6.68 -10.44 -0.47
C LYS A 11 5.55 -9.78 -1.27
N PHE A 12 5.85 -8.73 -2.02
CA PHE A 12 4.88 -8.05 -2.88
C PHE A 12 4.35 -8.91 -4.02
N ASP A 13 5.22 -9.69 -4.66
CA ASP A 13 4.81 -10.64 -5.70
C ASP A 13 3.77 -11.62 -5.14
N TYR A 14 4.03 -12.17 -3.96
CA TYR A 14 3.11 -13.11 -3.32
C TYR A 14 1.78 -12.45 -2.94
N LEU A 15 1.81 -11.24 -2.39
CA LEU A 15 0.64 -10.57 -1.84
C LEU A 15 -0.26 -9.93 -2.89
N PHE A 16 0.30 -9.31 -3.93
CA PHE A 16 -0.44 -8.41 -4.82
C PHE A 16 -0.48 -8.85 -6.27
N VAL A 17 0.60 -9.42 -6.82
CA VAL A 17 0.68 -9.66 -8.27
C VAL A 17 -0.39 -10.65 -8.72
N GLN A 18 -1.14 -10.26 -9.76
CA GLN A 18 -2.28 -10.98 -10.32
C GLN A 18 -3.43 -11.24 -9.33
N LYS A 19 -3.44 -10.57 -8.17
CA LYS A 19 -4.57 -10.64 -7.22
C LYS A 19 -5.65 -9.64 -7.60
N GLU A 20 -6.87 -9.97 -7.25
CA GLU A 20 -8.03 -9.10 -7.39
C GLU A 20 -8.39 -8.52 -6.03
N ILE A 21 -8.53 -7.19 -5.99
CA ILE A 21 -8.97 -6.42 -4.83
C ILE A 21 -10.40 -5.96 -5.09
N SER A 22 -11.33 -6.39 -4.25
CA SER A 22 -12.74 -5.99 -4.34
C SER A 22 -13.01 -4.69 -3.61
N ASN A 23 -12.41 -4.51 -2.42
CA ASN A 23 -12.67 -3.36 -1.56
C ASN A 23 -11.39 -2.81 -0.92
N ILE A 24 -11.41 -1.51 -0.65
CA ILE A 24 -10.55 -0.84 0.32
C ILE A 24 -11.36 -0.75 1.62
N ILE A 25 -10.77 -1.14 2.74
CA ILE A 25 -11.41 -1.05 4.06
C ILE A 25 -10.62 -0.06 4.90
N TYR A 26 -11.31 0.98 5.33
CA TYR A 26 -10.84 1.93 6.34
C TYR A 26 -11.37 1.52 7.70
N LEU A 27 -10.58 1.77 8.74
CA LEU A 27 -11.02 1.60 10.11
C LEU A 27 -11.39 2.93 10.72
N HIS A 28 -12.45 2.93 11.50
CA HIS A 28 -12.89 4.06 12.30
C HIS A 28 -12.89 3.64 13.76
N ASP A 29 -12.55 4.56 14.66
CA ASP A 29 -12.77 4.38 16.09
C ASP A 29 -14.28 4.29 16.36
N GLU A 30 -14.71 3.35 17.19
CA GLU A 30 -16.12 3.24 17.56
C GLU A 30 -16.59 4.39 18.45
N ASP A 31 -15.70 5.03 19.22
CA ASP A 31 -16.09 6.10 20.17
C ASP A 31 -16.53 7.39 19.46
N ASP A 32 -15.73 7.87 18.50
CA ASP A 32 -15.97 9.14 17.81
C ASP A 32 -16.15 9.02 16.29
N ASN A 33 -16.05 7.80 15.74
CA ASN A 33 -16.14 7.50 14.31
C ASN A 33 -15.07 8.22 13.47
N GLU A 34 -13.95 8.64 14.08
CA GLU A 34 -12.78 9.18 13.39
C GLU A 34 -12.06 8.06 12.64
N ARG A 35 -11.66 8.34 11.40
CA ARG A 35 -10.91 7.39 10.58
C ARG A 35 -9.49 7.27 11.12
N LEU A 36 -9.04 6.05 11.33
CA LEU A 36 -7.63 5.75 11.54
C LEU A 36 -6.89 5.90 10.20
N ASP A 37 -5.98 6.86 10.13
CA ASP A 37 -5.19 7.20 8.94
C ASP A 37 -3.92 6.36 8.80
N HIS A 38 -3.46 5.72 9.86
CA HIS A 38 -2.24 4.93 9.88
C HIS A 38 -2.43 3.44 9.52
N VAL A 39 -3.65 3.04 9.16
CA VAL A 39 -4.00 1.65 8.82
C VAL A 39 -4.96 1.58 7.62
N LEU A 40 -4.76 0.58 6.77
CA LEU A 40 -5.58 0.33 5.60
C LEU A 40 -5.66 -1.16 5.32
N PHE A 41 -6.81 -1.68 4.91
CA PHE A 41 -6.89 -3.05 4.40
C PHE A 41 -7.37 -3.06 2.94
N LEU A 42 -6.80 -3.96 2.16
CA LEU A 42 -7.28 -4.28 0.82
C LEU A 42 -7.89 -5.68 0.85
N GLU A 43 -9.21 -5.77 0.63
CA GLU A 43 -9.96 -7.02 0.63
C GLU A 43 -9.99 -7.64 -0.77
N LYS A 44 -9.69 -8.93 -0.85
CA LYS A 44 -9.76 -9.74 -2.07
C LYS A 44 -11.16 -10.31 -2.25
N ASP A 45 -11.48 -10.78 -3.46
CA ASP A 45 -12.79 -11.33 -3.80
C ASP A 45 -13.20 -12.57 -2.97
N ASN A 46 -12.22 -13.30 -2.43
CA ASN A 46 -12.45 -14.44 -1.54
C ASN A 46 -12.63 -14.04 -0.05
N GLY A 47 -12.59 -12.75 0.27
CA GLY A 47 -12.68 -12.21 1.62
C GLY A 47 -11.35 -12.15 2.38
N ASP A 48 -10.26 -12.69 1.85
CA ASP A 48 -8.94 -12.50 2.46
C ASP A 48 -8.52 -11.03 2.37
N VAL A 49 -7.73 -10.56 3.33
CA VAL A 49 -7.28 -9.16 3.35
C VAL A 49 -5.77 -9.05 3.22
N ILE A 50 -5.31 -7.87 2.85
CA ILE A 50 -3.93 -7.42 3.00
C ILE A 50 -3.99 -6.14 3.83
N GLY A 51 -3.55 -6.23 5.08
CA GLY A 51 -3.45 -5.09 5.98
C GLY A 51 -2.13 -4.36 5.77
N LEU A 52 -2.19 -3.04 5.76
CA LEU A 52 -1.08 -2.10 5.75
C LEU A 52 -1.18 -1.25 7.01
N TYR A 53 -0.08 -1.16 7.76
CA TYR A 53 -0.02 -0.39 9.00
C TYR A 53 1.28 0.39 9.05
N ILE A 54 1.22 1.69 9.38
CA ILE A 54 2.40 2.54 9.48
C ILE A 54 2.57 3.05 10.91
N ARG A 55 3.78 2.88 11.44
CA ARG A 55 4.20 3.42 12.75
C ARG A 55 5.71 3.63 12.73
N GLY A 56 6.16 4.53 11.86
CA GLY A 56 7.58 4.79 11.59
C GLY A 56 7.94 4.63 10.11
N MET A 57 9.20 4.31 9.85
CA MET A 57 9.84 4.48 8.54
C MET A 57 9.38 3.52 7.43
N ASN A 58 8.85 2.35 7.77
CA ASN A 58 8.41 1.34 6.79
C ASN A 58 7.07 0.72 7.20
N PRO A 59 6.15 0.48 6.26
CA PRO A 59 4.87 -0.12 6.59
C PRO A 59 5.02 -1.59 6.97
N LEU A 60 4.31 -1.99 8.02
CA LEU A 60 4.02 -3.38 8.29
C LEU A 60 2.92 -3.86 7.33
N ILE A 61 3.09 -5.07 6.81
CA ILE A 61 2.15 -5.69 5.87
C ILE A 61 1.78 -7.06 6.38
N SER A 62 0.48 -7.30 6.57
CA SER A 62 -0.08 -8.57 7.05
C SER A 62 -1.17 -9.10 6.13
N MET A 63 -1.44 -10.40 6.21
CA MET A 63 -2.59 -11.05 5.56
C MET A 63 -3.73 -11.36 6.54
N ASN A 64 -3.53 -11.06 7.82
CA ASN A 64 -4.51 -11.35 8.84
C ASN A 64 -5.56 -10.25 8.87
N ARG A 65 -6.81 -10.60 9.18
CA ARG A 65 -7.81 -9.60 9.51
C ARG A 65 -7.51 -9.03 10.88
N ILE A 66 -8.07 -7.85 11.13
CA ILE A 66 -7.86 -7.10 12.35
C ILE A 66 -8.18 -7.89 13.64
N TYR A 67 -9.18 -8.78 13.60
CA TYR A 67 -9.62 -9.57 14.74
C TYR A 67 -8.96 -10.97 14.82
N ASP A 68 -8.23 -11.39 13.78
CA ASP A 68 -7.67 -12.73 13.72
C ASP A 68 -6.37 -12.84 14.53
N LEU A 69 -5.53 -11.80 14.44
CA LEU A 69 -4.25 -11.70 15.13
C LEU A 69 -3.94 -10.26 15.50
N ASP A 70 -3.22 -10.09 16.60
CA ASP A 70 -2.85 -8.78 17.15
C ASP A 70 -1.64 -8.14 16.43
N ASP A 71 -1.52 -8.35 15.12
CA ASP A 71 -0.35 -7.96 14.33
C ASP A 71 -0.08 -6.45 14.39
N PHE A 72 -1.15 -5.66 14.43
CA PHE A 72 -1.10 -4.20 14.49
C PHE A 72 -1.32 -3.66 15.91
N ASN A 73 -1.83 -4.51 16.81
CA ASN A 73 -2.16 -4.18 18.19
C ASN A 73 -3.01 -2.91 18.36
N LEU A 74 -4.06 -2.79 17.54
CA LEU A 74 -4.95 -1.64 17.56
C LEU A 74 -5.81 -1.61 18.83
N PHE A 75 -6.21 -2.76 19.37
CA PHE A 75 -7.01 -2.82 20.61
C PHE A 75 -6.24 -2.43 21.88
N ALA A 76 -4.92 -2.19 21.80
CA ALA A 76 -4.20 -1.51 22.87
C ALA A 76 -4.46 0.00 22.92
N SER A 77 -5.01 0.59 21.86
CA SER A 77 -5.28 2.02 21.75
C SER A 77 -6.75 2.35 21.52
N TYR A 78 -7.54 1.41 21.00
CA TYR A 78 -8.94 1.60 20.65
C TYR A 78 -9.82 0.59 21.38
N GLU A 79 -10.93 1.05 21.96
CA GLU A 79 -11.88 0.17 22.67
C GLU A 79 -12.73 -0.65 21.68
N GLY A 80 -13.04 -0.07 20.53
CA GLY A 80 -13.84 -0.66 19.48
C GLY A 80 -13.48 -0.10 18.11
N LEU A 81 -13.74 -0.86 17.05
CA LEU A 81 -13.36 -0.49 15.68
C LEU A 81 -14.48 -0.85 14.70
N ILE A 82 -14.74 0.07 13.77
CA ILE A 82 -15.76 -0.04 12.73
C ILE A 82 -15.09 -0.14 11.35
N GLU A 83 -15.50 -1.13 10.55
CA GLU A 83 -15.05 -1.27 9.16
C GLU A 83 -15.91 -0.44 8.20
N CYS A 84 -15.27 0.49 7.49
CA CYS A 84 -15.87 1.26 6.38
C CYS A 84 -15.31 0.76 5.04
N LYS A 85 -16.17 0.14 4.22
CA LYS A 85 -15.76 -0.47 2.94
C LYS A 85 -16.05 0.43 1.74
N GLU A 86 -15.07 0.56 0.86
CA GLU A 86 -15.15 1.24 -0.43
C GLU A 86 -14.84 0.26 -1.57
N ASN A 87 -15.75 0.12 -2.53
CA ASN A 87 -15.59 -0.83 -3.64
C ASN A 87 -14.68 -0.28 -4.74
N ILE A 88 -13.80 -1.12 -5.30
CA ILE A 88 -12.85 -0.70 -6.35
C ILE A 88 -12.61 -1.70 -7.48
N LYS A 89 -12.89 -3.00 -7.29
CA LYS A 89 -12.68 -4.07 -8.29
C LYS A 89 -11.42 -3.86 -9.17
N LEU A 90 -10.27 -4.14 -8.60
CA LEU A 90 -8.96 -3.95 -9.24
C LEU A 90 -8.21 -5.28 -9.35
N LYS A 91 -7.96 -5.74 -10.59
CA LYS A 91 -6.97 -6.80 -10.84
C LYS A 91 -5.59 -6.17 -10.95
N ILE A 92 -4.66 -6.59 -10.08
CA ILE A 92 -3.33 -6.00 -10.02
C ILE A 92 -2.42 -6.67 -11.07
N GLU A 93 -2.17 -5.95 -12.14
CA GLU A 93 -1.33 -6.38 -13.27
C GLU A 93 -0.14 -5.46 -13.49
N TYR A 94 -0.11 -4.34 -12.76
CA TYR A 94 1.00 -3.42 -12.69
C TYR A 94 1.25 -3.03 -11.24
N VAL A 95 2.52 -3.11 -10.81
CA VAL A 95 2.97 -2.67 -9.49
C VAL A 95 4.15 -1.73 -9.65
N GLY A 96 4.08 -0.57 -9.01
CA GLY A 96 5.19 0.35 -8.80
C GLY A 96 5.50 0.46 -7.32
N LEU A 97 6.76 0.35 -6.93
CA LEU A 97 7.24 0.56 -5.57
C LEU A 97 8.22 1.72 -5.56
N PHE A 98 8.00 2.68 -4.67
CA PHE A 98 8.82 3.89 -4.57
C PHE A 98 9.60 3.86 -3.26
N PHE A 99 10.91 3.73 -3.38
CA PHE A 99 11.81 3.69 -2.23
C PHE A 99 12.64 4.98 -2.12
N SER A 100 13.00 5.38 -0.91
CA SER A 100 14.00 6.42 -0.68
C SER A 100 15.32 6.08 -1.39
N THR A 101 16.03 7.10 -1.88
CA THR A 101 17.40 6.90 -2.41
C THR A 101 18.45 6.83 -1.30
N GLN A 102 18.14 7.41 -0.13
CA GLN A 102 19.07 7.56 0.99
C GLN A 102 18.90 6.43 2.00
N TYR A 103 17.66 5.95 2.18
CA TYR A 103 17.28 4.93 3.14
C TYR A 103 16.52 3.79 2.46
N ASN A 104 16.42 2.65 3.11
CA ASN A 104 15.64 1.51 2.62
C ASN A 104 14.16 1.65 3.01
N GLU A 105 13.58 2.82 2.78
CA GLU A 105 12.22 3.18 3.18
C GLU A 105 11.30 3.11 1.96
N LEU A 106 10.12 2.54 2.14
CA LEU A 106 9.07 2.57 1.12
C LEU A 106 8.22 3.83 1.33
N PHE A 107 8.35 4.80 0.42
CA PHE A 107 7.51 6.00 0.41
C PHE A 107 6.12 5.75 -0.14
N GLY A 108 5.98 4.77 -1.03
CA GLY A 108 4.67 4.47 -1.58
C GLY A 108 4.66 3.26 -2.49
N LEU A 109 3.45 2.87 -2.86
CA LEU A 109 3.20 1.85 -3.86
C LEU A 109 2.08 2.30 -4.80
N TYR A 110 2.12 1.79 -6.02
CA TYR A 110 1.13 2.03 -7.05
C TYR A 110 0.67 0.69 -7.60
N LEU A 111 -0.62 0.43 -7.58
CA LEU A 111 -1.25 -0.80 -8.07
C LEU A 111 -2.19 -0.41 -9.20
N ALA A 112 -2.13 -1.09 -10.33
CA ALA A 112 -3.05 -0.85 -11.43
C ALA A 112 -3.35 -2.13 -12.21
N ASN A 113 -4.44 -2.09 -12.98
CA ASN A 113 -4.70 -3.08 -14.01
C ASN A 113 -3.81 -2.84 -15.24
N ASN A 114 -3.84 -3.76 -16.21
CA ASN A 114 -2.89 -3.76 -17.31
C ASN A 114 -2.94 -2.51 -18.20
N ASP A 115 -4.13 -1.93 -18.40
CA ASP A 115 -4.33 -0.71 -19.18
C ASP A 115 -4.30 0.58 -18.33
N ALA A 116 -4.10 0.44 -17.01
CA ALA A 116 -4.14 1.52 -16.02
C ALA A 116 -5.46 2.31 -16.01
N SER A 117 -6.58 1.73 -16.44
CA SER A 117 -7.90 2.35 -16.33
C SER A 117 -8.40 2.43 -14.89
N SER A 118 -7.85 1.59 -14.01
CA SER A 118 -8.13 1.60 -12.58
C SER A 118 -6.85 1.42 -11.81
N SER A 119 -6.66 2.25 -10.78
CA SER A 119 -5.43 2.25 -10.01
C SER A 119 -5.66 2.66 -8.56
N ILE A 120 -4.71 2.27 -7.70
CA ILE A 120 -4.58 2.72 -6.33
C ILE A 120 -3.15 3.18 -6.15
N PHE A 121 -2.98 4.43 -5.77
CA PHE A 121 -1.74 4.96 -5.23
C PHE A 121 -1.86 5.02 -3.71
N ILE A 122 -0.89 4.41 -3.01
CA ILE A 122 -0.79 4.47 -1.56
C ILE A 122 0.54 5.13 -1.22
N LEU A 123 0.47 6.22 -0.45
CA LEU A 123 1.60 6.98 0.02
C LEU A 123 1.74 6.78 1.53
N PHE A 124 2.94 6.40 1.97
CA PHE A 124 3.29 6.25 3.37
C PHE A 124 4.02 7.51 3.85
N LEU A 125 3.45 8.16 4.86
CA LEU A 125 4.14 9.16 5.68
C LEU A 125 4.60 8.49 6.99
N GLN A 126 5.15 9.27 7.93
CA GLN A 126 5.72 8.72 9.15
C GLN A 126 4.69 7.99 10.04
N ASP A 127 3.47 8.52 10.06
CA ASP A 127 2.35 8.10 10.90
C ASP A 127 1.01 8.10 10.16
N GLU A 128 0.99 8.37 8.85
CA GLU A 128 -0.26 8.46 8.08
C GLU A 128 -0.13 7.71 6.73
N ILE A 129 -1.26 7.16 6.25
CA ILE A 129 -1.41 6.53 4.94
C ILE A 129 -2.39 7.34 4.10
N TYR A 130 -1.90 7.88 2.99
CA TYR A 130 -2.74 8.53 1.98
C TYR A 130 -3.05 7.55 0.87
N VAL A 131 -4.31 7.55 0.42
CA VAL A 131 -4.79 6.67 -0.64
C VAL A 131 -5.48 7.53 -1.70
N GLU A 132 -5.06 7.36 -2.94
CA GLU A 132 -5.63 8.03 -4.10
C GLU A 132 -5.97 6.98 -5.15
N LYS A 133 -7.10 7.15 -5.83
CA LYS A 133 -7.60 6.20 -6.82
C LYS A 133 -7.59 6.80 -8.21
N ASP A 134 -7.42 5.94 -9.20
CA ASP A 134 -7.49 6.28 -10.62
C ASP A 134 -6.50 7.39 -11.03
N TRP A 135 -5.44 7.56 -10.24
CA TRP A 135 -4.30 8.39 -10.58
C TRP A 135 -3.45 7.67 -11.62
N SER A 136 -2.89 8.44 -12.54
CA SER A 136 -1.79 7.96 -13.37
C SER A 136 -0.53 7.78 -12.54
N ILE A 137 0.39 6.92 -13.00
CA ILE A 137 1.71 6.81 -12.38
C ILE A 137 2.50 8.12 -12.42
N TYR A 138 2.24 8.98 -13.42
CA TYR A 138 2.84 10.31 -13.49
C TYR A 138 2.38 11.20 -12.33
N GLU A 139 1.08 11.20 -12.00
CA GLU A 139 0.55 11.95 -10.86
C GLU A 139 1.09 11.43 -9.53
N ALA A 140 1.15 10.11 -9.35
CA ALA A 140 1.75 9.48 -8.18
C ALA A 140 3.21 9.91 -7.97
N ARG A 141 4.01 9.87 -9.05
CA ARG A 141 5.41 10.32 -9.03
C ARG A 141 5.57 11.79 -8.72
N ARG A 142 4.77 12.67 -9.33
CA ARG A 142 4.80 14.10 -9.00
C ARG A 142 4.44 14.37 -7.55
N MET A 143 3.48 13.62 -6.99
CA MET A 143 3.12 13.75 -5.59
C MET A 143 4.29 13.34 -4.67
N LEU A 144 4.99 12.26 -5.01
CA LEU A 144 6.22 11.86 -4.32
C LEU A 144 7.31 12.92 -4.43
N GLU A 145 7.56 13.48 -5.61
CA GLU A 145 8.52 14.58 -5.80
C GLU A 145 8.15 15.79 -4.94
N LYS A 146 6.86 16.17 -4.92
CA LYS A 146 6.39 17.31 -4.11
C LYS A 146 6.60 17.08 -2.61
N ARG A 147 6.39 15.84 -2.14
CA ARG A 147 6.48 15.48 -0.71
C ARG A 147 7.91 15.21 -0.25
N PHE A 148 8.74 14.60 -1.09
CA PHE A 148 10.09 14.09 -0.75
C PHE A 148 11.20 14.66 -1.65
N SER A 149 10.99 15.84 -2.24
CA SER A 149 11.91 16.50 -3.19
C SER A 149 13.40 16.51 -2.78
N THR A 150 13.69 16.57 -1.48
CA THR A 150 15.05 16.60 -0.93
C THR A 150 15.71 15.24 -0.83
N GLU A 151 14.92 14.17 -0.75
CA GLU A 151 15.38 12.81 -0.50
C GLU A 151 15.49 12.00 -1.78
N GLY A 152 14.70 12.33 -2.80
CA GLY A 152 14.61 11.58 -4.05
C GLY A 152 14.08 10.16 -3.84
N PHE A 153 13.68 9.50 -4.92
CA PHE A 153 13.21 8.11 -4.84
C PHE A 153 13.67 7.26 -6.02
N ILE A 154 13.79 5.96 -5.77
CA ILE A 154 14.04 4.91 -6.76
C ILE A 154 12.73 4.18 -7.00
N THR A 155 12.33 4.02 -8.26
CA THR A 155 11.16 3.20 -8.59
C THR A 155 11.58 1.80 -8.99
N TYR A 156 10.89 0.80 -8.45
CA TYR A 156 10.90 -0.57 -8.97
C TYR A 156 9.51 -0.87 -9.52
N GLU A 157 9.44 -1.28 -10.78
CA GLU A 157 8.19 -1.58 -11.47
C GLU A 157 8.13 -3.04 -11.87
N LYS A 158 6.92 -3.58 -11.87
CA LYS A 158 6.61 -4.91 -12.39
C LYS A 158 5.30 -4.88 -13.15
N LYS A 159 5.34 -5.30 -14.42
CA LYS A 159 4.15 -5.64 -15.21
C LYS A 159 3.85 -7.12 -15.08
N CYS A 160 2.60 -7.49 -15.33
CA CYS A 160 2.15 -8.87 -15.44
C CYS A 160 3.14 -9.65 -16.32
N GLU A 161 3.56 -10.82 -15.84
CA GLU A 161 4.49 -11.74 -16.53
C GLU A 161 5.92 -11.21 -16.77
N THR A 162 6.29 -10.08 -16.16
CA THR A 162 7.67 -9.55 -16.24
C THR A 162 8.38 -9.60 -14.90
N ASP A 163 9.71 -9.62 -14.93
CA ASP A 163 10.53 -9.42 -13.74
C ASP A 163 10.55 -7.96 -13.30
N TRP A 164 10.86 -7.75 -12.02
CA TRP A 164 11.06 -6.42 -11.45
C TRP A 164 12.16 -5.67 -12.18
N LYS A 165 11.89 -4.42 -12.53
CA LYS A 165 12.85 -3.53 -13.18
C LYS A 165 12.96 -2.25 -12.38
N GLN A 166 14.19 -1.84 -12.11
CA GLN A 166 14.43 -0.49 -11.65
C GLN A 166 14.21 0.48 -12.81
N VAL A 167 13.43 1.52 -12.57
CA VAL A 167 13.19 2.60 -13.53
C VAL A 167 13.76 3.87 -12.93
N ASN A 168 14.70 4.48 -13.66
CA ASN A 168 15.23 5.79 -13.32
C ASN A 168 14.33 6.85 -13.96
N PHE A 169 14.05 7.90 -13.20
CA PHE A 169 13.45 9.12 -13.72
C PHE A 169 14.53 10.05 -14.26
#